data_AF-A0A1M7F1C5-F1
#
_entry.id   AF-A0A1M7F1C5-F1
#
_cell.length_a   1.000
_cell.length_b   1.000
_cell.length_c   1.000
_cell.angle_alpha   90.00
_cell.angle_beta   90.00
_cell.angle_gamma   90.00
#
_symmetry.space_group_name_H-M   'P 1'
#
loop_
_entity.id
_entity.type
_entity.pdbx_description
1 polymer ?
#
loop_
_entity_poly.entity_id
_entity_poly.type
_entity_poly.pdbx_seq_one_letter_code
_entity_poly.pdbx_strand_id
1 'polypeptide(L)'
;MSNAVKIIDEISTFLDKFSLKKNKLTKEDLIQFIEEKWAEADDEKYRIYEAVIIIGRMTNEYIWAEDFPNMMRWLEFDDLHSASERNAAYVRNYYKGECCLECKNEEKALEYFYLCYDENPDYIFTRAPFCYEFFNKHLGSPRVLPKQEEIEEEDYFNCIELKEWASFFNEEDDCIQCEVLFDDEEEEELTKEHENGIEYLENNQIKILESILTALMKVYPEWQKRYNYNEEEKPDFMPDIAEIKDFVNLISPTTIYITSVFKDNIPYIGYLFSCSWDGEHGLGIMTHKDRVIEIEGADTAFSIWSAEKDRESKE
;
A
#
# COMPACT_ATOMS: atom_id res chain seq x y z
N MET A 1 -10.97 -1.91 -29.71
CA MET A 1 -11.00 -1.28 -28.40
C MET A 1 -12.15 -0.28 -28.44
N SER A 2 -13.13 -0.40 -27.55
CA SER A 2 -14.21 0.59 -27.47
C SER A 2 -13.67 1.91 -26.92
N ASN A 3 -14.47 2.97 -27.02
CA ASN A 3 -14.10 4.26 -26.46
C ASN A 3 -13.92 4.14 -24.94
N ALA A 4 -14.81 3.42 -24.25
CA ALA A 4 -14.70 3.16 -22.81
C ALA A 4 -13.37 2.50 -22.41
N VAL A 5 -12.93 1.43 -23.09
CA VAL A 5 -11.65 0.77 -22.75
C VAL A 5 -10.49 1.74 -22.85
N LYS A 6 -10.40 2.52 -23.94
CA LYS A 6 -9.33 3.50 -24.11
C LYS A 6 -9.32 4.54 -22.99
N ILE A 7 -10.48 5.03 -22.58
CA ILE A 7 -10.57 6.06 -21.54
C ILE A 7 -10.28 5.50 -20.15
N ILE A 8 -10.74 4.28 -19.85
CA ILE A 8 -10.41 3.62 -18.58
C ILE A 8 -8.91 3.34 -18.50
N ASP A 9 -8.27 2.94 -19.60
CA ASP A 9 -6.82 2.81 -19.68
C ASP A 9 -6.13 4.17 -19.43
N GLU A 10 -6.60 5.26 -20.06
CA GLU A 10 -6.07 6.62 -19.82
C GLU A 10 -6.18 7.05 -18.35
N ILE A 11 -7.30 6.78 -17.68
CA ILE A 11 -7.49 7.08 -16.25
C ILE A 11 -6.56 6.23 -15.39
N SER A 12 -6.41 4.94 -15.71
CA SER A 12 -5.55 4.03 -14.96
C SER A 12 -4.08 4.46 -15.04
N THR A 13 -3.57 4.72 -16.26
CA THR A 13 -2.23 5.27 -16.46
C THR A 13 -2.03 6.61 -15.74
N PHE A 14 -3.05 7.47 -15.72
CA PHE A 14 -2.98 8.72 -14.97
C PHE A 14 -2.87 8.49 -13.46
N LEU A 15 -3.64 7.55 -12.90
CA LEU A 15 -3.58 7.19 -11.48
C LEU A 15 -2.21 6.63 -11.09
N ASP A 16 -1.61 5.80 -11.95
CA ASP A 16 -0.26 5.29 -11.75
C ASP A 16 0.76 6.44 -11.70
N LYS A 17 0.68 7.37 -12.66
CA LYS A 17 1.55 8.57 -12.70
C LYS A 17 1.31 9.50 -11.52
N PHE A 18 0.07 9.63 -11.07
CA PHE A 18 -0.31 10.46 -9.93
C PHE A 18 0.29 9.91 -8.62
N SER A 19 0.46 8.60 -8.52
CA SER A 19 1.03 7.92 -7.35
C SER A 19 2.56 8.01 -7.29
N LEU A 20 3.21 8.50 -8.35
CA LEU A 20 4.67 8.68 -8.38
C LEU A 20 5.11 9.79 -7.43
N LYS A 21 6.23 9.58 -6.74
CA LYS A 21 6.85 10.56 -5.84
C LYS A 21 7.16 11.91 -6.49
N LYS A 22 7.41 11.92 -7.80
CA LYS A 22 7.66 13.14 -8.58
C LYS A 22 6.41 13.92 -8.97
N ASN A 23 5.21 13.39 -8.69
CA ASN A 23 3.95 14.04 -8.98
C ASN A 23 3.86 15.39 -8.25
N LYS A 24 3.25 16.38 -8.90
CA LYS A 24 3.03 17.73 -8.37
C LYS A 24 1.57 18.17 -8.48
N LEU A 25 0.70 17.31 -9.01
CA LEU A 25 -0.73 17.56 -9.13
C LEU A 25 -1.39 17.46 -7.76
N THR A 26 -2.42 18.25 -7.54
CA THR A 26 -3.20 18.21 -6.31
C THR A 26 -4.32 17.17 -6.40
N LYS A 27 -5.00 16.90 -5.28
CA LYS A 27 -6.20 16.04 -5.28
C LYS A 27 -7.32 16.65 -6.15
N GLU A 28 -7.43 17.97 -6.19
CA GLU A 28 -8.37 18.67 -7.06
C GLU A 28 -8.07 18.41 -8.55
N ASP A 29 -6.78 18.43 -8.94
CA ASP A 29 -6.37 18.11 -10.31
C ASP A 29 -6.72 16.66 -10.67
N LEU A 30 -6.53 15.70 -9.73
CA LEU A 30 -6.93 14.30 -9.91
C LEU A 30 -8.44 14.17 -10.11
N ILE A 31 -9.22 14.77 -9.21
CA ILE A 31 -10.69 14.72 -9.25
C ILE A 31 -11.17 15.30 -10.58
N GLN A 32 -10.64 16.47 -10.98
CA GLN A 32 -11.02 17.13 -12.23
C GLN A 32 -10.71 16.24 -13.45
N PHE A 33 -9.49 15.69 -13.52
CA PHE A 33 -9.09 14.84 -14.64
C PHE A 33 -9.99 13.62 -14.78
N ILE A 34 -10.26 12.93 -13.66
CA ILE A 34 -11.08 11.71 -13.68
C ILE A 34 -12.53 12.05 -14.03
N GLU A 35 -13.11 13.12 -13.50
CA GLU A 35 -14.47 13.56 -13.85
C GLU A 35 -14.61 13.86 -15.35
N GLU A 36 -13.67 14.62 -15.91
CA GLU A 36 -13.67 14.96 -17.33
C GLU A 36 -13.57 13.71 -18.21
N LYS A 37 -12.64 12.80 -17.89
CA LYS A 37 -12.44 11.56 -18.63
C LYS A 37 -13.59 10.59 -18.46
N TRP A 38 -14.09 10.40 -17.24
CA TRP A 38 -15.22 9.52 -16.97
C TRP A 38 -16.47 9.93 -17.73
N ALA A 39 -16.69 11.25 -17.92
CA ALA A 39 -17.81 11.79 -18.70
C ALA A 39 -17.67 11.54 -20.21
N GLU A 40 -16.46 11.42 -20.74
CA GLU A 40 -16.20 11.10 -22.14
C GLU A 40 -16.49 9.63 -22.48
N ALA A 41 -16.36 8.73 -21.51
CA ALA A 41 -16.57 7.28 -21.71
C ALA A 41 -18.05 6.91 -21.83
N ASP A 42 -18.35 6.08 -22.83
CA ASP A 42 -19.66 5.46 -22.98
C ASP A 42 -19.96 4.42 -21.87
N ASP A 43 -21.20 3.94 -21.81
CA ASP A 43 -21.69 3.06 -20.74
C ASP A 43 -21.02 1.67 -20.70
N GLU A 44 -20.23 1.29 -21.72
CA GLU A 44 -19.45 0.04 -21.66
C GLU A 44 -18.44 0.06 -20.49
N LYS A 45 -18.06 1.25 -19.99
CA LYS A 45 -17.19 1.41 -18.81
C LYS A 45 -17.69 0.63 -17.59
N TYR A 46 -18.99 0.47 -17.42
CA TYR A 46 -19.59 -0.29 -16.32
C TYR A 46 -19.39 -1.81 -16.41
N ARG A 47 -18.72 -2.30 -17.46
CA ARG A 47 -18.35 -3.71 -17.64
C ARG A 47 -16.85 -3.95 -17.57
N ILE A 48 -16.06 -2.89 -17.43
CA ILE A 48 -14.59 -2.94 -17.39
C ILE A 48 -14.19 -3.03 -15.93
N TYR A 49 -13.40 -4.04 -15.57
CA TYR A 49 -13.08 -4.31 -14.16
C TYR A 49 -12.42 -3.10 -13.49
N GLU A 50 -11.47 -2.46 -14.16
CA GLU A 50 -10.72 -1.29 -13.69
C GLU A 50 -11.64 -0.11 -13.34
N ALA A 51 -12.81 0.00 -13.98
CA ALA A 51 -13.78 1.04 -13.68
C ALA A 51 -14.31 0.95 -12.24
N VAL A 52 -14.41 -0.25 -11.64
CA VAL A 52 -14.81 -0.40 -10.24
C VAL A 52 -13.77 0.17 -9.28
N ILE A 53 -12.48 0.06 -9.63
CA ILE A 53 -11.37 0.60 -8.85
C ILE A 53 -11.40 2.12 -8.90
N ILE A 54 -11.64 2.69 -10.10
CA ILE A 54 -11.78 4.13 -10.31
C ILE A 54 -12.99 4.68 -9.52
N ILE A 55 -14.12 3.98 -9.53
CA ILE A 55 -15.30 4.38 -8.75
C ILE A 55 -15.00 4.40 -7.25
N GLY A 56 -14.37 3.35 -6.73
CA GLY A 56 -13.93 3.30 -5.33
C GLY A 56 -12.97 4.44 -4.99
N ARG A 57 -12.00 4.72 -5.86
CA ARG A 57 -11.05 5.83 -5.69
C ARG A 57 -11.78 7.18 -5.60
N MET A 58 -12.68 7.48 -6.53
CA MET A 58 -13.41 8.75 -6.55
C MET A 58 -14.39 8.89 -5.38
N THR A 59 -15.00 7.79 -4.93
CA THR A 59 -15.82 7.78 -3.71
C THR A 59 -15.00 8.25 -2.52
N ASN A 60 -13.78 7.72 -2.33
CA ASN A 60 -12.89 8.12 -1.24
C ASN A 60 -12.41 9.56 -1.35
N GLU A 61 -12.07 10.03 -2.55
CA GLU A 61 -11.67 11.43 -2.75
C GLU A 61 -12.77 12.40 -2.32
N TYR A 62 -14.04 12.09 -2.63
CA TYR A 62 -15.17 12.92 -2.21
C TYR A 62 -15.54 12.76 -0.73
N ILE A 63 -15.28 11.60 -0.11
CA ILE A 63 -15.34 11.43 1.35
C ILE A 63 -14.33 12.39 2.02
N TRP A 64 -13.07 12.39 1.57
CA TRP A 64 -12.02 13.25 2.12
C TRP A 64 -12.28 14.75 1.89
N ALA A 65 -12.93 15.09 0.77
CA ALA A 65 -13.36 16.46 0.47
C ALA A 65 -14.64 16.87 1.23
N GLU A 66 -15.27 15.95 1.97
CA GLU A 66 -16.57 16.13 2.63
C GLU A 66 -17.70 16.55 1.66
N ASP A 67 -17.61 16.11 0.40
CA ASP A 67 -18.56 16.42 -0.67
C ASP A 67 -19.57 15.27 -0.85
N PHE A 68 -20.55 15.26 0.06
CA PHE A 68 -21.59 14.24 0.11
C PHE A 68 -22.37 14.06 -1.22
N PRO A 69 -22.83 15.12 -1.91
CA PRO A 69 -23.53 14.96 -3.19
C PRO A 69 -22.72 14.22 -4.26
N ASN A 70 -21.42 14.52 -4.40
CA ASN A 70 -20.59 13.86 -5.39
C ASN A 70 -20.19 12.44 -4.97
N MET A 71 -19.90 12.22 -3.68
CA MET A 71 -19.70 10.89 -3.13
C MET A 71 -20.90 9.97 -3.45
N MET A 72 -22.12 10.44 -3.21
CA MET A 72 -23.34 9.69 -3.53
C MET A 72 -23.49 9.41 -5.03
N ARG A 73 -23.16 10.38 -5.89
CA ARG A 73 -23.18 10.20 -7.36
C ARG A 73 -22.22 9.07 -7.80
N TRP A 74 -21.05 8.98 -7.19
CA TRP A 74 -20.10 7.90 -7.48
C TRP A 74 -20.55 6.52 -6.94
N LEU A 75 -21.23 6.48 -5.78
CA LEU A 75 -21.91 5.26 -5.33
C LEU A 75 -23.04 4.81 -6.27
N GLU A 76 -23.75 5.74 -6.92
CA GLU A 76 -24.73 5.41 -7.95
C GLU A 76 -24.07 4.84 -9.22
N PHE A 77 -22.86 5.29 -9.57
CA PHE A 77 -22.08 4.68 -10.64
C PHE A 77 -21.63 3.25 -10.30
N ASP A 78 -21.32 2.97 -9.03
CA ASP A 78 -21.04 1.59 -8.57
C ASP A 78 -22.24 0.68 -8.80
N ASP A 79 -23.47 1.13 -8.51
CA ASP A 79 -24.68 0.35 -8.74
C ASP A 79 -24.88 -0.05 -10.21
N LEU A 80 -24.45 0.81 -11.14
CA LEU A 80 -24.51 0.53 -12.59
C LEU A 80 -23.47 -0.49 -13.04
N HIS A 81 -22.40 -0.67 -12.27
CA HIS A 81 -21.30 -1.56 -12.60
C HIS A 81 -21.72 -3.03 -12.51
N SER A 82 -21.29 -3.86 -13.47
CA SER A 82 -21.60 -5.30 -13.52
C SER A 82 -21.13 -6.10 -12.29
N ALA A 83 -20.19 -5.54 -11.52
CA ALA A 83 -19.70 -6.13 -10.28
C ALA A 83 -20.63 -5.88 -9.07
N SER A 84 -21.59 -4.95 -9.14
CA SER A 84 -22.50 -4.63 -8.03
C SER A 84 -23.33 -5.84 -7.60
N GLU A 85 -23.62 -6.75 -8.53
CA GLU A 85 -24.37 -7.99 -8.27
C GLU A 85 -23.54 -9.09 -7.57
N ARG A 86 -22.23 -8.93 -7.41
CA ARG A 86 -21.37 -9.94 -6.75
C ARG A 86 -21.68 -10.11 -5.27
N ASN A 87 -22.16 -9.04 -4.63
CA ASN A 87 -22.46 -9.00 -3.20
C ASN A 87 -23.97 -9.04 -2.94
N ALA A 88 -24.37 -9.54 -1.78
CA ALA A 88 -25.77 -9.47 -1.35
C ALA A 88 -26.18 -8.01 -1.08
N ALA A 89 -27.49 -7.72 -1.08
CA ALA A 89 -27.99 -6.36 -0.92
C ALA A 89 -27.61 -5.75 0.44
N TYR A 90 -27.71 -6.51 1.54
CA TYR A 90 -27.25 -6.06 2.86
C TYR A 90 -25.76 -5.68 2.89
N VAL A 91 -24.90 -6.36 2.13
CA VAL A 91 -23.45 -6.05 2.03
C VAL A 91 -23.25 -4.70 1.35
N ARG A 92 -23.96 -4.47 0.22
CA ARG A 92 -23.90 -3.17 -0.47
C ARG A 92 -24.47 -2.04 0.38
N ASN A 93 -25.58 -2.29 1.08
CA ASN A 93 -26.18 -1.30 1.97
C ASN A 93 -25.25 -0.96 3.13
N TYR A 94 -24.55 -1.94 3.73
CA TYR A 94 -23.52 -1.65 4.72
C TYR A 94 -22.45 -0.70 4.16
N TYR A 95 -21.89 -1.01 2.99
CA TYR A 95 -20.84 -0.20 2.37
C TYR A 95 -21.31 1.24 2.10
N LYS A 96 -22.52 1.42 1.56
CA LYS A 96 -23.10 2.77 1.38
C LYS A 96 -23.30 3.50 2.69
N GLY A 97 -23.72 2.79 3.75
CA GLY A 97 -23.86 3.37 5.08
C GLY A 97 -22.53 3.83 5.67
N GLU A 98 -21.48 3.03 5.49
CA GLU A 98 -20.10 3.34 5.89
C GLU A 98 -19.60 4.60 5.17
N CYS A 99 -19.68 4.65 3.83
CA CYS A 99 -19.31 5.85 3.06
C CYS A 99 -20.10 7.11 3.47
N CYS A 100 -21.40 6.97 3.73
CA CYS A 100 -22.23 8.10 4.21
C CYS A 100 -21.76 8.59 5.58
N LEU A 101 -21.41 7.67 6.49
CA LEU A 101 -20.96 8.00 7.83
C LEU A 101 -19.59 8.69 7.80
N GLU A 102 -18.64 8.17 7.02
CA GLU A 102 -17.33 8.78 6.82
C GLU A 102 -17.43 10.16 6.16
N CYS A 103 -18.38 10.34 5.25
CA CYS A 103 -18.70 11.64 4.64
C CYS A 103 -19.58 12.54 5.55
N LYS A 104 -19.67 12.22 6.85
CA LYS A 104 -20.38 12.99 7.89
C LYS A 104 -21.88 13.17 7.69
N ASN A 105 -22.53 12.28 6.93
CA ASN A 105 -23.98 12.26 6.76
C ASN A 105 -24.61 11.11 7.57
N GLU A 106 -24.78 11.35 8.87
CA GLU A 106 -25.34 10.38 9.82
C GLU A 106 -26.76 9.93 9.47
N GLU A 107 -27.60 10.84 8.97
CA GLU A 107 -28.99 10.52 8.60
C GLU A 107 -29.03 9.49 7.47
N LYS A 108 -28.27 9.73 6.40
CA LYS A 108 -28.20 8.79 5.28
C LYS A 108 -27.50 7.48 5.65
N ALA A 109 -26.47 7.56 6.49
CA ALA A 109 -25.80 6.38 7.02
C ALA A 109 -26.77 5.47 7.75
N LEU A 110 -27.61 6.03 8.63
CA LEU A 110 -28.63 5.28 9.37
C LEU A 110 -29.64 4.61 8.44
N GLU A 111 -30.12 5.30 7.40
CA GLU A 111 -31.03 4.70 6.42
C GLU A 111 -30.44 3.41 5.82
N TYR A 112 -29.19 3.46 5.36
CA TYR A 112 -28.52 2.31 4.78
C TYR A 112 -28.18 1.23 5.80
N PHE A 113 -27.78 1.59 7.02
CA PHE A 113 -27.53 0.62 8.08
C PHE A 113 -28.82 -0.11 8.50
N TYR A 114 -29.98 0.56 8.54
CA TYR A 114 -31.26 -0.12 8.75
C TYR A 114 -31.56 -1.10 7.61
N LEU A 115 -31.35 -0.71 6.35
CA LEU A 115 -31.54 -1.63 5.21
C LEU A 115 -30.62 -2.86 5.28
N CYS A 116 -29.38 -2.69 5.73
CA CYS A 116 -28.47 -3.80 6.00
C CYS A 116 -28.98 -4.69 7.15
N TYR A 117 -29.31 -4.07 8.28
CA TYR A 117 -29.70 -4.74 9.51
C TYR A 117 -31.03 -5.51 9.36
N ASP A 118 -32.00 -4.97 8.64
CA ASP A 118 -33.32 -5.60 8.42
C ASP A 118 -33.19 -6.91 7.61
N GLU A 119 -32.19 -7.01 6.73
CA GLU A 119 -31.92 -8.21 5.94
C GLU A 119 -30.96 -9.17 6.67
N ASN A 120 -29.92 -8.65 7.33
CA ASN A 120 -28.98 -9.44 8.13
C ASN A 120 -28.56 -8.69 9.42
N PRO A 121 -29.23 -8.94 10.56
CA PRO A 121 -28.99 -8.24 11.81
C PRO A 121 -27.57 -8.37 12.38
N ASP A 122 -26.88 -9.45 12.04
CA ASP A 122 -25.56 -9.77 12.62
C ASP A 122 -24.42 -9.15 11.82
N TYR A 123 -24.60 -8.98 10.51
CA TYR A 123 -23.54 -8.58 9.60
C TYR A 123 -22.89 -7.24 9.96
N ILE A 124 -23.67 -6.22 10.33
CA ILE A 124 -23.10 -4.92 10.69
C ILE A 124 -22.14 -5.00 11.89
N PHE A 125 -22.39 -5.93 12.83
CA PHE A 125 -21.57 -6.14 14.02
C PHE A 125 -20.32 -7.00 13.77
N THR A 126 -20.10 -7.46 12.54
CA THR A 126 -18.86 -8.14 12.12
C THR A 126 -17.93 -7.21 11.32
N ARG A 127 -18.24 -5.91 11.26
CA ARG A 127 -17.55 -4.92 10.43
C ARG A 127 -16.89 -3.85 11.27
N ALA A 128 -16.56 -2.69 10.68
CA ALA A 128 -15.72 -1.69 11.30
C ALA A 128 -16.33 -1.17 12.63
N PRO A 129 -15.53 -1.07 13.72
CA PRO A 129 -16.01 -0.64 15.03
C PRO A 129 -16.80 0.66 15.04
N PHE A 130 -16.29 1.68 14.36
CA PHE A 130 -16.97 2.98 14.32
C PHE A 130 -18.38 2.91 13.70
N CYS A 131 -18.60 2.02 12.72
CA CYS A 131 -19.91 1.82 12.10
C CYS A 131 -20.90 1.16 13.05
N TYR A 132 -20.54 0.00 13.63
CA TYR A 132 -21.47 -0.71 14.52
C TYR A 132 -21.68 0.05 15.83
N GLU A 133 -20.68 0.78 16.35
CA GLU A 133 -20.85 1.62 17.54
C GLU A 133 -21.81 2.78 17.31
N PHE A 134 -21.71 3.42 16.14
CA PHE A 134 -22.64 4.46 15.72
C PHE A 134 -24.06 3.90 15.59
N PHE A 135 -24.24 2.80 14.85
CA PHE A 135 -25.55 2.21 14.64
C PHE A 135 -26.18 1.67 15.93
N ASN A 136 -25.39 1.03 16.80
CA ASN A 136 -25.87 0.44 18.05
C ASN A 136 -26.50 1.47 19.00
N LYS A 137 -26.05 2.73 18.98
CA LYS A 137 -26.64 3.84 19.75
C LYS A 137 -28.06 4.18 19.30
N HIS A 138 -28.43 3.82 18.07
CA HIS A 138 -29.72 4.14 17.46
C HIS A 138 -30.70 2.97 17.49
N LEU A 139 -30.27 1.78 17.91
CA LEU A 139 -31.15 0.64 18.10
C LEU A 139 -32.08 0.86 19.29
N GLY A 140 -33.34 0.45 19.15
CA GLY A 140 -34.30 0.41 20.27
C GLY A 140 -33.88 -0.55 21.40
N SER A 141 -32.97 -1.47 21.13
CA SER A 141 -32.32 -2.36 22.11
C SER A 141 -30.86 -2.58 21.72
N PRO A 142 -29.93 -1.72 22.18
CA PRO A 142 -28.51 -1.84 21.85
C PRO A 142 -27.93 -3.19 22.28
N ARG A 143 -27.09 -3.78 21.41
CA ARG A 143 -26.29 -4.97 21.71
C ARG A 143 -25.17 -4.63 22.69
N VAL A 144 -24.79 -5.62 23.49
CA VAL A 144 -23.56 -5.57 24.29
C VAL A 144 -22.40 -5.78 23.34
N LEU A 145 -21.59 -4.74 23.14
CA LEU A 145 -20.41 -4.81 22.30
C LEU A 145 -19.25 -5.43 23.08
N PRO A 146 -18.39 -6.25 22.45
CA PRO A 146 -17.17 -6.72 23.10
C PRO A 146 -16.33 -5.49 23.49
N LYS A 147 -15.70 -5.54 24.67
CA LYS A 147 -14.65 -4.58 24.97
C LYS A 147 -13.54 -4.84 23.96
N GLN A 148 -13.15 -3.83 23.20
CA GLN A 148 -11.86 -3.87 22.55
C GLN A 148 -10.84 -3.98 23.68
N GLU A 149 -10.18 -5.13 23.79
CA GLU A 149 -8.90 -5.17 24.49
C GLU A 149 -8.02 -4.26 23.66
N GLU A 150 -7.59 -3.14 24.25
CA GLU A 150 -6.39 -2.47 23.78
C GLU A 150 -5.32 -3.54 23.86
N ILE A 151 -5.05 -4.20 22.74
CA ILE A 151 -3.79 -4.93 22.58
C ILE A 151 -2.78 -3.80 22.67
N GLU A 152 -2.26 -3.57 23.87
CA GLU A 152 -0.96 -2.94 24.03
C GLU A 152 -0.01 -3.91 23.29
N GLU A 153 0.11 -3.75 21.97
CA GLU A 153 1.25 -4.29 21.25
C GLU A 153 2.44 -3.74 22.02
N GLU A 154 3.20 -4.60 22.70
CA GLU A 154 4.40 -4.19 23.40
C GLU A 154 5.40 -3.73 22.33
N ASP A 155 5.28 -2.43 22.04
CA ASP A 155 5.73 -1.64 20.91
C ASP A 155 7.26 -1.44 20.91
N TYR A 156 8.02 -2.45 21.31
CA TYR A 156 9.45 -2.27 21.53
C TYR A 156 10.25 -2.19 20.24
N PHE A 157 9.70 -2.59 19.07
CA PHE A 157 10.46 -2.61 17.82
C PHE A 157 9.68 -2.40 16.51
N ASN A 158 8.63 -1.58 16.50
CA ASN A 158 7.86 -1.31 15.27
C ASN A 158 8.61 -0.43 14.24
N CYS A 159 9.77 0.11 14.58
CA CYS A 159 10.49 1.05 13.74
C CYS A 159 12.00 1.14 14.01
N ILE A 160 12.80 1.47 12.97
CA ILE A 160 14.22 1.83 13.03
C ILE A 160 14.43 3.26 12.51
N GLU A 161 15.17 4.09 13.25
CA GLU A 161 15.50 5.47 12.85
C GLU A 161 16.70 5.53 11.88
N LEU A 162 16.45 5.79 10.59
CA LEU A 162 17.49 5.94 9.55
C LEU A 162 17.52 7.36 8.94
N LYS A 163 18.03 8.32 9.72
CA LYS A 163 18.15 9.75 9.36
C LYS A 163 18.79 10.01 8.00
N GLU A 164 19.85 9.26 7.66
CA GLU A 164 20.55 9.44 6.40
C GLU A 164 19.75 8.90 5.22
N TRP A 165 18.92 7.89 5.44
CA TRP A 165 18.00 7.37 4.42
C TRP A 165 16.87 8.37 4.19
N ALA A 166 16.23 8.87 5.24
CA ALA A 166 15.20 9.90 5.12
C ALA A 166 15.73 11.15 4.42
N SER A 167 16.92 11.61 4.78
CA SER A 167 17.61 12.71 4.10
C SER A 167 17.87 12.41 2.62
N PHE A 168 18.37 11.21 2.29
CA PHE A 168 18.63 10.82 0.91
C PHE A 168 17.34 10.79 0.07
N PHE A 169 16.27 10.19 0.61
CA PHE A 169 15.00 10.04 -0.07
C PHE A 169 14.11 11.30 -0.01
N ASN A 170 14.44 12.30 0.82
CA ASN A 170 13.56 13.42 1.18
C ASN A 170 12.24 12.96 1.82
N GLU A 171 12.31 11.97 2.71
CA GLU A 171 11.17 11.57 3.54
C GLU A 171 11.06 12.52 4.74
N GLU A 172 9.83 12.79 5.18
CA GLU A 172 9.57 13.65 6.35
C GLU A 172 9.88 12.95 7.68
N ASP A 173 9.75 11.62 7.69
CA ASP A 173 10.00 10.75 8.84
C ASP A 173 11.30 9.96 8.63
N ASP A 174 12.11 9.86 9.68
CA ASP A 174 13.29 8.99 9.73
C ASP A 174 13.00 7.60 10.27
N CYS A 175 11.77 7.38 10.74
CA CYS A 175 11.25 6.10 11.18
C CYS A 175 10.82 5.22 10.00
N ILE A 176 11.48 4.06 9.83
CA ILE A 176 11.06 3.04 8.87
C ILE A 176 10.52 1.84 9.63
N GLN A 177 9.36 1.32 9.20
CA GLN A 177 8.74 0.14 9.82
C GLN A 177 9.72 -1.02 9.87
N CYS A 178 9.76 -1.71 11.02
CA CYS A 178 10.63 -2.84 11.25
C CYS A 178 9.82 -4.07 11.64
N GLU A 179 10.13 -5.20 11.05
CA GLU A 179 9.53 -6.50 11.38
C GLU A 179 10.62 -7.55 11.60
N VAL A 180 10.46 -8.36 12.63
CA VAL A 180 11.36 -9.49 12.90
C VAL A 180 10.71 -10.77 12.37
N LEU A 181 11.46 -11.49 11.54
CA LEU A 181 11.04 -12.76 10.96
C LEU A 181 11.59 -13.90 11.82
N PHE A 182 10.72 -14.44 12.66
CA PHE A 182 11.00 -15.61 13.49
C PHE A 182 10.92 -16.91 12.66
N ASP A 183 11.83 -17.85 12.93
CA ASP A 183 11.89 -19.15 12.25
C ASP A 183 10.78 -20.11 12.73
N ASP A 184 10.25 -19.91 13.95
CA ASP A 184 9.18 -20.69 14.57
C ASP A 184 8.01 -19.77 14.95
N GLU A 185 6.77 -20.21 14.71
CA GLU A 185 5.55 -19.49 15.09
C GLU A 185 5.41 -19.35 16.63
N GLU A 186 6.15 -20.14 17.41
CA GLU A 186 6.20 -20.06 18.88
C GLU A 186 7.37 -19.20 19.42
N GLU A 187 8.30 -18.76 18.57
CA GLU A 187 9.44 -17.92 18.98
C GLU A 187 9.07 -16.45 18.79
N GLU A 188 8.83 -15.73 19.88
CA GLU A 188 8.41 -14.31 19.86
C GLU A 188 9.43 -13.39 20.55
N GLU A 189 10.58 -13.92 20.98
CA GLU A 189 11.57 -13.16 21.74
C GLU A 189 12.77 -12.73 20.90
N LEU A 190 13.07 -11.43 20.93
CA LEU A 190 14.28 -10.89 20.32
C LEU A 190 15.54 -11.48 20.96
N THR A 191 16.42 -11.99 20.11
CA THR A 191 17.74 -12.43 20.53
C THR A 191 18.76 -11.29 20.48
N LYS A 192 19.89 -11.47 21.16
CA LYS A 192 21.00 -10.52 21.12
C LYS A 192 21.54 -10.35 19.69
N GLU A 193 21.46 -11.37 18.86
CA GLU A 193 21.86 -11.34 17.47
C GLU A 193 21.01 -10.33 16.68
N HIS A 194 19.69 -10.32 16.88
CA HIS A 194 18.79 -9.31 16.29
C HIS A 194 19.22 -7.90 16.67
N GLU A 195 19.44 -7.64 17.96
CA GLU A 195 19.90 -6.35 18.48
C GLU A 195 21.23 -5.91 17.81
N ASN A 196 22.20 -6.82 17.64
CA ASN A 196 23.46 -6.49 16.97
C ASN A 196 23.25 -6.11 15.50
N GLY A 197 22.26 -6.71 14.83
CA GLY A 197 21.91 -6.41 13.45
C GLY A 197 21.34 -5.00 13.31
N ILE A 198 20.42 -4.65 14.19
CA ILE A 198 19.83 -3.31 14.23
C ILE A 198 20.90 -2.27 14.56
N GLU A 199 21.71 -2.49 15.60
CA GLU A 199 22.82 -1.60 15.95
C GLU A 199 23.81 -1.45 14.78
N TYR A 200 24.09 -2.54 14.05
CA TYR A 200 24.94 -2.48 12.86
C TYR A 200 24.30 -1.61 11.77
N LEU A 201 23.02 -1.79 11.48
CA LEU A 201 22.30 -1.03 10.49
C LEU A 201 22.33 0.48 10.80
N GLU A 202 21.95 0.87 12.02
CA GLU A 202 21.93 2.28 12.45
C GLU A 202 23.32 2.94 12.31
N ASN A 203 24.37 2.25 12.75
CA ASN A 203 25.75 2.74 12.72
C ASN A 203 26.39 2.74 11.33
N ASN A 204 25.84 1.99 10.37
CA ASN A 204 26.42 1.81 9.03
C ASN A 204 25.44 2.19 7.91
N GLN A 205 24.34 2.89 8.22
CA GLN A 205 23.24 3.16 7.31
C GLN A 205 23.66 3.77 5.96
N ILE A 206 24.63 4.69 5.95
CA ILE A 206 25.16 5.30 4.71
C ILE A 206 25.81 4.23 3.82
N LYS A 207 26.69 3.42 4.41
CA LYS A 207 27.44 2.38 3.68
C LYS A 207 26.50 1.30 3.12
N ILE A 208 25.49 0.93 3.88
CA ILE A 208 24.46 -0.03 3.47
C ILE A 208 23.65 0.54 2.30
N LEU A 209 23.16 1.78 2.43
CA LEU A 209 22.42 2.45 1.36
C LEU A 209 23.23 2.56 0.07
N GLU A 210 24.48 3.02 0.15
CA GLU A 210 25.38 3.09 -0.99
C GLU A 210 25.58 1.73 -1.66
N SER A 211 25.70 0.66 -0.88
CA SER A 211 25.87 -0.70 -1.38
C SER A 211 24.63 -1.22 -2.10
N ILE A 212 23.44 -0.99 -1.52
CA ILE A 212 22.14 -1.31 -2.12
C ILE A 212 21.98 -0.57 -3.46
N LEU A 213 22.14 0.75 -3.45
CA LEU A 213 21.91 1.56 -4.66
C LEU A 213 22.95 1.29 -5.74
N THR A 214 24.20 0.98 -5.36
CA THR A 214 25.24 0.54 -6.31
C THR A 214 24.90 -0.81 -6.94
N ALA A 215 24.33 -1.75 -6.18
CA ALA A 215 23.87 -3.03 -6.71
C ALA A 215 22.67 -2.84 -7.64
N LEU A 216 21.69 -2.04 -7.23
CA LEU A 216 20.52 -1.70 -8.04
C LEU A 216 20.92 -1.08 -9.38
N MET A 217 21.84 -0.11 -9.37
CA MET A 217 22.33 0.56 -10.59
C MET A 217 22.92 -0.43 -11.62
N LYS A 218 23.48 -1.57 -11.19
CA LYS A 218 24.03 -2.59 -12.09
C LYS A 218 22.95 -3.44 -12.76
N VAL A 219 21.89 -3.78 -12.05
CA VAL A 219 20.82 -4.67 -12.54
C VAL A 219 19.72 -3.90 -13.29
N TYR A 220 19.53 -2.63 -12.94
CA TYR A 220 18.45 -1.79 -13.45
C TYR A 220 18.37 -1.70 -14.99
N PRO A 221 19.48 -1.58 -15.77
CA PRO A 221 19.39 -1.54 -17.23
C PRO A 221 18.86 -2.83 -17.88
N GLU A 222 19.10 -3.99 -17.26
CA GLU A 222 18.50 -5.25 -17.74
C GLU A 222 17.01 -5.32 -17.36
N TRP A 223 16.63 -4.81 -16.19
CA TRP A 223 15.23 -4.70 -15.80
C TRP A 223 14.44 -3.74 -16.68
N GLN A 224 15.01 -2.60 -17.08
CA GLN A 224 14.39 -1.70 -18.07
C GLN A 224 14.00 -2.45 -19.36
N LYS A 225 14.82 -3.41 -19.81
CA LYS A 225 14.50 -4.26 -20.98
C LYS A 225 13.43 -5.31 -20.68
N ARG A 226 13.36 -5.81 -19.45
CA ARG A 226 12.37 -6.81 -19.00
C ARG A 226 10.98 -6.18 -18.89
N TYR A 227 10.88 -5.03 -18.22
CA TYR A 227 9.64 -4.27 -18.07
C TYR A 227 9.21 -3.62 -19.39
N ASN A 228 10.17 -3.14 -20.19
CA ASN A 228 9.96 -2.68 -21.56
C ASN A 228 8.85 -1.61 -21.69
N TYR A 229 8.86 -0.62 -20.78
CA TYR A 229 8.01 0.57 -20.91
C TYR A 229 8.24 1.26 -22.26
N ASN A 230 7.17 1.76 -22.87
CA ASN A 230 7.27 2.53 -24.11
C ASN A 230 7.92 3.91 -23.86
N GLU A 231 8.29 4.61 -24.93
CA GLU A 231 8.99 5.91 -24.84
C GLU A 231 8.19 7.02 -24.15
N GLU A 232 6.85 6.90 -24.06
CA GLU A 232 5.99 7.87 -23.40
C GLU A 232 5.95 7.66 -21.88
N GLU A 233 6.00 6.39 -21.43
CA GLU A 233 5.89 6.00 -20.03
C GLU A 233 7.25 5.79 -19.35
N LYS A 234 8.27 5.43 -20.12
CA LYS A 234 9.63 5.18 -19.61
C LYS A 234 10.18 6.34 -18.79
N PRO A 235 10.07 7.63 -19.19
CA PRO A 235 10.55 8.75 -18.39
C PRO A 235 9.85 8.89 -17.03
N ASP A 236 8.66 8.29 -16.90
CA ASP A 236 7.86 8.30 -15.68
C ASP A 236 8.21 7.16 -14.74
N PHE A 237 8.22 5.93 -15.25
CA PHE A 237 8.32 4.74 -14.41
C PHE A 237 9.73 4.17 -14.33
N MET A 238 10.50 4.21 -15.42
CA MET A 238 11.86 3.65 -15.48
C MET A 238 12.83 4.50 -16.31
N PRO A 239 13.10 5.77 -15.93
CA PRO A 239 14.03 6.62 -16.67
C PRO A 239 15.45 6.04 -16.62
N ASP A 240 16.31 6.46 -17.55
CA ASP A 240 17.71 6.09 -17.53
C ASP A 240 18.42 6.74 -16.33
N ILE A 241 19.28 5.98 -15.66
CA ILE A 241 19.98 6.36 -14.42
C ILE A 241 21.45 6.59 -14.72
N ALA A 242 21.96 7.78 -14.36
CA ALA A 242 23.36 8.15 -14.53
C ALA A 242 24.15 8.01 -13.23
N GLU A 243 23.51 8.26 -12.09
CA GLU A 243 24.11 8.15 -10.77
C GLU A 243 23.13 7.64 -9.72
N ILE A 244 23.65 7.15 -8.60
CA ILE A 244 22.86 6.63 -7.47
C ILE A 244 21.77 7.60 -7.02
N LYS A 245 22.05 8.91 -7.05
CA LYS A 245 21.10 9.95 -6.62
C LYS A 245 19.83 10.00 -7.48
N ASP A 246 19.87 9.52 -8.72
CA ASP A 246 18.69 9.55 -9.59
C ASP A 246 17.55 8.62 -9.10
N PHE A 247 17.84 7.67 -8.20
CA PHE A 247 16.83 6.82 -7.58
C PHE A 247 15.93 7.52 -6.54
N VAL A 248 16.29 8.73 -6.10
CA VAL A 248 15.59 9.46 -5.02
C VAL A 248 14.08 9.59 -5.21
N ASN A 249 13.64 9.72 -6.46
CA ASN A 249 12.22 9.88 -6.82
C ASN A 249 11.59 8.60 -7.40
N LEU A 250 12.34 7.50 -7.44
CA LEU A 250 11.90 6.25 -8.05
C LEU A 250 11.64 5.16 -7.03
N ILE A 251 12.27 5.24 -5.85
CA ILE A 251 12.04 4.29 -4.76
C ILE A 251 11.89 5.03 -3.43
N SER A 252 11.16 4.42 -2.51
CA SER A 252 11.07 4.86 -1.10
C SER A 252 11.10 3.63 -0.19
N PRO A 253 11.89 3.65 0.89
CA PRO A 253 11.92 2.54 1.85
C PRO A 253 10.55 2.42 2.54
N THR A 254 10.07 1.20 2.74
CA THR A 254 8.79 0.95 3.42
C THR A 254 8.98 0.12 4.67
N THR A 255 9.68 -1.00 4.58
CA THR A 255 9.79 -1.98 5.66
C THR A 255 11.19 -2.60 5.69
N ILE A 256 11.73 -2.77 6.88
CA ILE A 256 12.99 -3.48 7.13
C ILE A 256 12.65 -4.79 7.83
N TYR A 257 13.15 -5.90 7.30
CA TYR A 257 12.94 -7.23 7.87
C TYR A 257 14.23 -7.72 8.52
N ILE A 258 14.21 -7.99 9.82
CA ILE A 258 15.34 -8.60 10.53
C ILE A 258 15.08 -10.11 10.60
N THR A 259 15.94 -10.91 9.95
CA THR A 259 15.75 -12.36 9.88
C THR A 259 16.31 -13.08 11.11
N SER A 260 15.77 -14.27 11.40
CA SER A 260 16.34 -15.23 12.36
C SER A 260 17.50 -16.06 11.79
N VAL A 261 17.98 -15.73 10.59
CA VAL A 261 19.16 -16.36 9.99
C VAL A 261 20.39 -15.54 10.37
N PHE A 262 21.32 -16.13 11.13
CA PHE A 262 22.51 -15.42 11.61
C PHE A 262 23.81 -15.91 10.96
N LYS A 263 24.72 -14.97 10.70
CA LYS A 263 26.13 -15.23 10.33
C LYS A 263 27.02 -14.21 11.05
N ASP A 264 28.07 -14.70 11.70
CA ASP A 264 28.97 -13.89 12.54
C ASP A 264 28.24 -13.05 13.61
N ASN A 265 27.25 -13.66 14.28
CA ASN A 265 26.46 -13.02 15.37
C ASN A 265 25.63 -11.81 14.92
N ILE A 266 25.36 -11.70 13.62
CA ILE A 266 24.55 -10.64 12.98
C ILE A 266 23.53 -11.30 12.02
N PRO A 267 22.26 -10.84 12.02
CA PRO A 267 21.23 -11.34 11.12
C PRO A 267 21.47 -10.91 9.68
N TYR A 268 20.86 -11.62 8.76
CA TYR A 268 20.58 -11.07 7.44
C TYR A 268 19.42 -10.07 7.57
N ILE A 269 19.46 -9.00 6.78
CA ILE A 269 18.48 -7.93 6.82
C ILE A 269 17.89 -7.74 5.44
N GLY A 270 16.57 -7.78 5.36
CA GLY A 270 15.81 -7.47 4.18
C GLY A 270 15.31 -6.04 4.16
N TYR A 271 15.23 -5.45 2.97
CA TYR A 271 14.74 -4.09 2.76
C TYR A 271 13.71 -4.12 1.65
N LEU A 272 12.51 -3.67 1.98
CA LEU A 272 11.42 -3.46 1.04
C LEU A 272 11.35 -1.98 0.68
N PHE A 273 11.27 -1.72 -0.62
CA PHE A 273 11.05 -0.41 -1.18
C PHE A 273 9.78 -0.43 -2.03
N SER A 274 8.97 0.61 -1.94
CA SER A 274 8.08 0.94 -3.06
C SER A 274 8.94 1.42 -4.24
N CYS A 275 8.49 1.17 -5.47
CA CYS A 275 9.20 1.63 -6.66
C CYS A 275 8.25 2.10 -7.76
N SER A 276 8.72 3.01 -8.61
CA SER A 276 7.91 3.59 -9.68
C SER A 276 7.55 2.59 -10.77
N TRP A 277 8.29 1.49 -10.93
CA TRP A 277 8.11 0.54 -12.02
C TRP A 277 7.33 -0.72 -11.65
N ASP A 278 7.02 -0.89 -10.37
CA ASP A 278 6.17 -1.97 -9.86
C ASP A 278 5.46 -1.48 -8.61
N GLY A 279 4.43 -0.65 -8.82
CA GLY A 279 3.65 -0.08 -7.73
C GLY A 279 2.78 -1.08 -6.96
N GLU A 280 2.55 -2.28 -7.53
CA GLU A 280 1.75 -3.33 -6.89
C GLU A 280 2.60 -4.15 -5.92
N HIS A 281 3.83 -4.51 -6.30
CA HIS A 281 4.67 -5.40 -5.51
C HIS A 281 5.82 -4.66 -4.82
N GLY A 282 6.55 -3.81 -5.52
CA GLY A 282 7.75 -3.14 -5.03
C GLY A 282 9.07 -3.89 -5.29
N LEU A 283 10.14 -3.43 -4.63
CA LEU A 283 11.52 -3.88 -4.79
C LEU A 283 12.04 -4.47 -3.47
N GLY A 284 12.53 -5.72 -3.52
CA GLY A 284 13.10 -6.39 -2.36
C GLY A 284 14.61 -6.58 -2.48
N ILE A 285 15.33 -6.32 -1.39
CA ILE A 285 16.77 -6.53 -1.29
C ILE A 285 17.09 -7.30 -0.01
N MET A 286 18.00 -8.28 -0.10
CA MET A 286 18.54 -9.00 1.06
C MET A 286 20.02 -8.64 1.23
N THR A 287 20.45 -8.28 2.44
CA THR A 287 21.86 -8.04 2.77
C THR A 287 22.33 -8.88 3.95
N HIS A 288 23.65 -9.09 4.02
CA HIS A 288 24.34 -9.39 5.27
C HIS A 288 25.32 -8.27 5.52
N LYS A 289 25.12 -7.49 6.58
CA LYS A 289 25.82 -6.22 6.80
C LYS A 289 25.63 -5.31 5.57
N ASP A 290 26.73 -4.79 4.99
CA ASP A 290 26.71 -3.98 3.77
C ASP A 290 26.82 -4.80 2.47
N ARG A 291 26.93 -6.14 2.54
CA ARG A 291 26.99 -6.97 1.34
C ARG A 291 25.58 -7.31 0.85
N VAL A 292 25.24 -6.89 -0.36
CA VAL A 292 24.01 -7.29 -1.05
C VAL A 292 24.11 -8.74 -1.49
N ILE A 293 23.16 -9.55 -1.02
CA ILE A 293 23.04 -10.99 -1.33
C ILE A 293 22.18 -11.18 -2.56
N GLU A 294 21.01 -10.52 -2.57
CA GLU A 294 20.02 -10.65 -3.64
C GLU A 294 19.21 -9.36 -3.78
N ILE A 295 18.76 -9.09 -5.01
CA ILE A 295 17.95 -7.93 -5.37
C ILE A 295 17.01 -8.33 -6.52
N GLU A 296 15.70 -8.45 -6.24
CA GLU A 296 14.65 -8.80 -7.20
C GLU A 296 13.31 -8.19 -6.73
N GLY A 297 12.19 -8.91 -6.83
CA GLY A 297 10.88 -8.45 -6.36
C GLY A 297 10.80 -8.35 -4.84
N ALA A 298 9.69 -7.79 -4.36
CA ALA A 298 9.43 -7.55 -2.94
C ALA A 298 9.60 -8.76 -2.02
N ASP A 299 9.30 -9.96 -2.51
CA ASP A 299 9.47 -11.23 -1.80
C ASP A 299 10.91 -11.48 -1.34
N THR A 300 11.89 -10.92 -2.06
CA THR A 300 13.31 -11.00 -1.68
C THR A 300 13.58 -10.38 -0.30
N ALA A 301 12.81 -9.37 0.11
CA ALA A 301 13.02 -8.70 1.39
C ALA A 301 12.66 -9.59 2.59
N PHE A 302 11.75 -10.54 2.43
CA PHE A 302 11.29 -11.41 3.53
C PHE A 302 11.52 -12.91 3.28
N SER A 303 12.21 -13.25 2.18
CA SER A 303 12.58 -14.64 1.89
C SER A 303 13.83 -15.07 2.66
N ILE A 304 13.64 -15.90 3.69
CA ILE A 304 14.76 -16.46 4.48
C ILE A 304 15.67 -17.40 3.66
N TRP A 305 15.16 -17.97 2.56
CA TRP A 305 15.91 -18.95 1.75
C TRP A 305 17.22 -18.39 1.20
N SER A 306 17.21 -17.13 0.77
CA SER A 306 18.40 -16.45 0.24
C SER A 306 19.45 -16.23 1.33
N ALA A 307 19.02 -15.93 2.55
CA ALA A 307 19.89 -15.82 3.72
C ALA A 307 20.50 -17.17 4.10
N GLU A 308 19.69 -18.24 4.17
CA GLU A 308 20.16 -19.59 4.50
C GLU A 308 21.19 -20.09 3.48
N LYS A 309 20.90 -19.93 2.19
CA LYS A 309 21.79 -20.34 1.10
C LYS A 309 23.14 -19.63 1.15
N ASP A 310 23.14 -18.33 1.44
CA ASP A 310 24.38 -17.57 1.61
C ASP A 310 25.13 -17.96 2.89
N ARG A 311 24.42 -18.23 3.99
CA ARG A 311 25.01 -18.70 5.25
C ARG A 311 25.76 -20.03 5.06
N GLU A 312 25.20 -20.93 4.27
CA GLU A 312 25.81 -22.23 3.95
C GLU A 312 26.95 -22.15 2.92
N SER A 313 27.01 -21.05 2.17
CA SER A 313 28.07 -20.83 1.18
C SER A 313 29.41 -20.60 1.88
N LYS A 314 30.45 -21.31 1.41
CA LYS A 314 31.83 -21.15 1.88
C LYS A 314 32.51 -20.02 1.11
N GLU A 315 32.02 -18.79 1.28
CA GLU A 315 32.79 -17.59 0.88
C GLU A 315 33.80 -17.21 1.96
#